data_AF-A0A7X8A1H7-F1
#
_entry.id   AF-A0A7X8A1H7-F1
#
_cell.length_a   1.000
_cell.length_b   1.000
_cell.length_c   1.000
_cell.angle_alpha   90.00
_cell.angle_beta   90.00
_cell.angle_gamma   90.00
#
_symmetry.space_group_name_H-M   'P 1'
#
loop_
_entity.id
_entity.type
_entity.pdbx_description
1 polymer ?
#
loop_
_entity_poly.entity_id
_entity_poly.type
_entity_poly.pdbx_seq_one_letter_code
_entity_poly.pdbx_strand_id
1 'polypeptide(L)'
;MAFWGQKPEDSQKPAAPGQPQAPNAPQLNLPSGTLEESYNELLNSKTKSPAIDMAIKLSDIILEHAIKERASDVHIETQGTNLRVRFRIDGILQDMLNAPKNSQIPITQRIRVLAGFDPEPPTTFRNEEGRFQKLIAGRPIQVRVSSFPTVNGEKLVLRVLDKGQLGLNLEQLGLDHDTLTVIKKLIRNPYGIFFITGSTGSGKTTSLYAMLKNINTPMINIITLEDPVEYRLEGINQAQINVKTGFTWSEGLRTILRQDPDVIMVGEIRDYDTAEISLRSALTGHLLFTTIHTINAPSIIERLFEMGIPPFLIASSMLGAMSQRLVRKVCPHCSQKAEPPSESVVNEFIKNMDPAEGNIVKEMILAPGANYKVEKGCPQCKGTGYLGRTGIFELMLMNEEIRKKVLDHSPTDIIKKTAVQTAKMRTLLMDGIVKAREGVTTLSEVIRVTATMV
;
A
#
# COMPACT_ATOMS: atom_id res chain seq x y z
N MET A 1 32.96 -18.33 -35.38
CA MET A 1 34.12 -18.16 -36.29
C MET A 1 34.19 -16.67 -36.58
N ALA A 2 35.00 -15.86 -35.90
CA ALA A 2 36.41 -15.54 -36.15
C ALA A 2 36.56 -14.10 -35.61
N PHE A 3 37.60 -13.61 -34.93
CA PHE A 3 38.89 -14.12 -34.51
C PHE A 3 39.39 -13.19 -33.38
N TRP A 4 40.04 -13.77 -32.38
CA TRP A 4 40.59 -13.08 -31.21
C TRP A 4 41.86 -12.31 -31.58
N GLY A 5 41.97 -11.06 -31.13
CA GLY A 5 43.18 -10.23 -31.19
C GLY A 5 43.66 -9.89 -29.78
N GLN A 6 44.67 -10.64 -29.33
CA GLN A 6 45.74 -10.38 -28.36
C GLN A 6 45.55 -9.38 -27.19
N LYS A 7 45.87 -9.88 -25.98
CA LYS A 7 46.60 -9.19 -24.89
C LYS A 7 47.73 -10.15 -24.45
N PRO A 8 48.88 -9.71 -23.88
CA PRO A 8 48.91 -8.76 -22.75
C PRO A 8 50.10 -7.80 -22.71
N GLU A 9 49.95 -6.68 -22.01
CA GLU A 9 51.05 -6.04 -21.29
C GLU A 9 50.50 -5.29 -20.06
N ASP A 10 51.27 -5.38 -18.97
CA ASP A 10 50.97 -4.90 -17.63
C ASP A 10 50.84 -3.37 -17.57
N SER A 11 49.70 -2.89 -17.07
CA SER A 11 49.62 -1.54 -16.50
C SER A 11 48.53 -1.48 -15.43
N GLN A 12 48.98 -1.43 -14.18
CA GLN A 12 48.39 -0.76 -13.01
C GLN A 12 46.84 -0.67 -12.97
N LYS A 13 46.24 -1.40 -12.02
CA LYS A 13 44.84 -1.24 -11.60
C LYS A 13 44.52 0.25 -11.31
N PRO A 14 43.57 0.87 -12.01
CA PRO A 14 42.92 2.07 -11.49
C PRO A 14 41.93 1.65 -10.39
N ALA A 15 41.88 2.45 -9.32
CA ALA A 15 40.90 2.29 -8.25
C ALA A 15 39.47 2.21 -8.81
N ALA A 16 38.64 1.35 -8.21
CA ALA A 16 37.24 1.22 -8.57
C ALA A 16 36.54 2.60 -8.53
N PRO A 17 35.77 2.99 -9.55
CA PRO A 17 34.99 4.22 -9.49
C PRO A 17 34.01 4.07 -8.33
N GLY A 18 34.07 5.03 -7.40
CA GLY A 18 33.22 5.09 -6.22
C GLY A 18 31.77 4.88 -6.62
N GLN A 19 31.07 4.04 -5.84
CA GLN A 19 29.62 3.92 -5.93
C GLN A 19 29.02 5.34 -5.95
N PRO A 20 28.10 5.65 -6.87
CA PRO A 20 27.43 6.94 -6.85
C PRO A 20 26.75 7.07 -5.49
N GLN A 21 27.26 7.99 -4.67
CA GLN A 21 26.59 8.39 -3.44
C GLN A 21 25.18 8.83 -3.85
N ALA A 22 24.17 8.18 -3.27
CA ALA A 22 22.80 8.63 -3.42
C ALA A 22 22.77 10.13 -3.06
N PRO A 23 22.12 10.99 -3.86
CA PRO A 23 22.06 12.41 -3.54
C PRO A 23 21.53 12.56 -2.11
N ASN A 24 22.33 13.21 -1.26
CA ASN A 24 21.97 13.48 0.13
C ASN A 24 20.59 14.14 0.12
N ALA A 25 19.58 13.42 0.60
CA ALA A 25 18.26 13.99 0.81
C ALA A 25 18.45 15.21 1.73
N PRO A 26 17.85 16.38 1.43
CA PRO A 26 18.02 17.56 2.25
C PRO A 26 17.67 17.22 3.70
N GLN A 27 18.58 17.51 4.64
CA GLN A 27 18.32 17.38 6.06
C GLN A 27 17.12 18.28 6.38
N LEU A 28 16.00 17.65 6.68
CA LEU A 28 14.78 18.36 7.03
C LEU A 28 14.96 18.96 8.42
N ASN A 29 14.79 20.27 8.55
CA ASN A 29 14.63 20.93 9.85
C ASN A 29 13.25 20.55 10.42
N LEU A 30 13.15 19.33 10.95
CA LEU A 30 11.99 18.83 11.66
C LEU A 30 12.15 19.09 13.16
N PRO A 31 11.05 19.28 13.90
CA PRO A 31 11.10 19.56 15.34
C PRO A 31 11.82 18.45 16.12
N SER A 32 12.66 18.84 17.09
CA SER A 32 13.21 17.94 18.10
C SER A 32 12.15 17.63 19.18
N GLY A 33 12.21 16.44 19.79
CA GLY A 33 11.27 16.06 20.86
C GLY A 33 9.96 15.42 20.38
N THR A 34 9.00 15.30 21.30
CA THR A 34 7.64 14.74 21.09
C THR A 34 6.62 15.82 20.71
N LEU A 35 5.46 15.42 20.16
CA LEU A 35 4.38 16.37 19.85
C LEU A 35 3.84 17.03 21.12
N GLU A 36 3.78 16.30 22.24
CA GLU A 36 3.39 16.86 23.55
C GLU A 36 4.37 17.92 24.05
N GLU A 37 5.68 17.69 23.89
CA GLU A 37 6.71 18.69 24.23
C GLU A 37 6.54 19.96 23.39
N SER A 38 6.45 19.82 22.06
CA SER A 38 6.23 20.98 21.17
C SER A 38 4.91 21.70 21.46
N TYR A 39 3.86 20.98 21.84
CA TYR A 39 2.58 21.56 22.26
C TYR A 39 2.72 22.36 23.57
N ASN A 40 3.42 21.81 24.56
CA ASN A 40 3.64 22.50 25.83
C ASN A 40 4.53 23.74 25.66
N GLU A 41 5.55 23.69 24.80
CA GLU A 41 6.36 24.85 24.43
C GLU A 41 5.53 25.95 23.77
N LEU A 42 4.60 25.57 22.86
CA LEU A 42 3.68 26.52 22.22
C LEU A 42 2.82 27.25 23.27
N LEU A 43 2.27 26.51 24.24
CA LEU A 43 1.47 27.09 25.33
C LEU A 43 2.29 27.98 26.28
N ASN A 44 3.54 27.61 26.53
CA ASN A 44 4.43 28.33 27.45
C ASN A 44 5.10 29.56 26.81
N SER A 45 4.97 29.73 25.50
CA SER A 45 5.53 30.91 24.81
C SER A 45 4.87 32.19 25.38
N LYS A 46 5.68 33.05 26.02
CA LYS A 46 5.24 34.26 26.78
C LYS A 46 4.55 35.34 25.93
N THR A 47 4.31 35.10 24.64
CA THR A 47 3.56 36.00 23.78
C THR A 47 2.09 35.64 23.89
N LYS A 48 1.23 36.60 24.29
CA LYS A 48 -0.23 36.54 24.09
C LYS A 48 -0.51 36.54 22.57
N SER A 49 -0.14 35.46 21.89
CA SER A 49 -0.45 35.25 20.48
C SER A 49 -1.97 35.08 20.40
N PRO A 50 -2.66 35.76 19.46
CA PRO A 50 -4.06 35.48 19.17
C PRO A 50 -4.33 33.98 19.05
N ALA A 51 -5.50 33.53 19.49
CA ALA A 51 -5.88 32.11 19.42
C ALA A 51 -5.72 31.51 18.01
N ILE A 52 -5.96 32.32 16.98
CA ILE A 52 -5.78 31.96 15.57
C ILE A 52 -4.31 31.64 15.25
N ASP A 53 -3.37 32.45 15.73
CA ASP A 53 -1.92 32.23 15.50
C ASP A 53 -1.44 30.95 16.19
N MET A 54 -1.98 30.66 17.38
CA MET A 54 -1.73 29.39 18.06
C MET A 54 -2.26 28.21 17.27
N ALA A 55 -3.43 28.33 16.61
CA ALA A 55 -3.99 27.27 15.78
C ALA A 55 -3.16 27.02 14.52
N ILE A 56 -2.63 28.08 13.90
CA ILE A 56 -1.70 27.97 12.77
C ILE A 56 -0.44 27.22 13.20
N LYS A 57 0.22 27.66 14.28
CA LYS A 57 1.43 27.00 14.80
C LYS A 57 1.17 25.55 15.18
N LEU A 58 0.06 25.27 15.88
CA LEU A 58 -0.29 23.91 16.27
C LEU A 58 -0.57 23.02 15.06
N SER A 59 -1.30 23.52 14.04
CA SER A 59 -1.52 22.74 12.81
C SER A 59 -0.21 22.40 12.11
N ASP A 60 0.77 23.30 12.18
CA ASP A 60 2.06 23.14 11.52
C ASP A 60 2.92 22.13 12.27
N ILE A 61 3.02 22.26 13.59
CA ILE A 61 3.70 21.30 14.47
C ILE A 61 3.09 19.90 14.31
N ILE A 62 1.76 19.77 14.28
CA ILE A 62 1.09 18.48 14.09
C ILE A 62 1.51 17.85 12.75
N LEU A 63 1.50 18.61 11.66
CA LEU A 63 1.85 18.09 10.33
C LEU A 63 3.36 17.82 10.20
N GLU A 64 4.23 18.63 10.79
CA GLU A 64 5.67 18.41 10.87
C GLU A 64 5.99 17.10 11.59
N HIS A 65 5.39 16.88 12.77
CA HIS A 65 5.52 15.62 13.49
C HIS A 65 4.91 14.46 12.70
N ALA A 66 3.78 14.64 12.00
CA ALA A 66 3.21 13.60 11.15
C ALA A 66 4.19 13.14 10.06
N ILE A 67 4.90 14.08 9.42
CA ILE A 67 5.92 13.77 8.39
C ILE A 67 7.15 13.14 9.01
N LYS A 68 7.68 13.73 10.09
CA LYS A 68 8.83 13.20 10.85
C LYS A 68 8.62 11.74 11.23
N GLU A 69 7.41 11.42 11.67
CA GLU A 69 7.02 10.11 12.15
C GLU A 69 6.50 9.18 11.05
N ARG A 70 6.47 9.65 9.80
CA ARG A 70 5.95 8.92 8.62
C ARG A 70 4.52 8.41 8.82
N ALA A 71 3.69 9.25 9.45
CA ALA A 71 2.28 8.99 9.61
C ALA A 71 1.56 9.04 8.27
N SER A 72 0.72 8.04 8.01
CA SER A 72 -0.15 7.97 6.83
C SER A 72 -1.43 8.80 6.99
N ASP A 73 -1.98 8.83 8.21
CA ASP A 73 -3.16 9.61 8.55
C ASP A 73 -2.95 10.28 9.92
N VAL A 74 -3.44 11.51 10.06
CA VAL A 74 -3.55 12.24 11.33
C VAL A 74 -5.03 12.33 11.69
N HIS A 75 -5.37 11.85 12.88
CA HIS A 75 -6.71 11.89 13.44
C HIS A 75 -6.77 12.99 14.50
N ILE A 76 -7.66 13.95 14.32
CA ILE A 76 -7.93 15.03 15.28
C ILE A 76 -9.36 14.83 15.79
N GLU A 77 -9.49 14.53 17.07
CA GLU A 77 -10.73 14.10 17.69
C GLU A 77 -11.01 14.91 18.96
N THR A 78 -12.25 15.33 19.15
CA THR A 78 -12.72 15.87 20.43
C THR A 78 -13.36 14.75 21.24
N GLN A 79 -12.75 14.40 22.37
CA GLN A 79 -13.26 13.38 23.29
C GLN A 79 -13.69 14.06 24.59
N GLY A 80 -14.99 14.38 24.72
CA GLY A 80 -15.52 15.15 25.84
C GLY A 80 -14.84 16.51 25.96
N THR A 81 -14.11 16.72 27.05
CA THR A 81 -13.35 17.94 27.33
C THR A 81 -11.91 17.93 26.83
N ASN A 82 -11.48 16.90 26.10
CA ASN A 82 -10.09 16.80 25.63
C ASN A 82 -10.00 16.82 24.10
N LEU A 83 -8.94 17.47 23.60
CA LEU A 83 -8.42 17.33 22.24
C LEU A 83 -7.47 16.13 22.23
N ARG A 84 -7.75 15.17 21.34
CA ARG A 84 -6.93 13.99 21.12
C ARG A 84 -6.39 14.01 19.69
N VAL A 85 -5.08 13.89 19.53
CA VAL A 85 -4.43 13.74 18.23
C VAL A 85 -3.74 12.39 18.17
N ARG A 86 -4.05 11.61 17.12
CA ARG A 86 -3.47 10.29 16.89
C ARG A 86 -2.87 10.19 15.51
N PHE A 87 -1.74 9.53 15.37
CA PHE A 87 -1.12 9.25 14.08
C PHE A 87 -1.29 7.79 13.72
N ARG A 88 -1.60 7.52 12.45
CA ARG A 88 -1.50 6.17 11.88
C ARG A 88 -0.08 5.96 11.35
N ILE A 89 0.76 5.32 12.14
CA ILE A 89 2.15 5.01 11.80
C ILE A 89 2.24 3.51 11.52
N ASP A 90 2.75 3.17 10.34
CA ASP A 90 2.86 1.77 9.88
C ASP A 90 1.55 0.96 10.02
N GLY A 91 0.41 1.62 9.78
CA GLY A 91 -0.92 1.03 9.82
C GLY A 91 -1.59 1.03 11.21
N ILE A 92 -0.87 1.37 12.27
CA ILE A 92 -1.37 1.34 13.66
C ILE A 92 -1.59 2.76 14.17
N LEU A 93 -2.72 2.98 14.86
CA LEU A 93 -3.00 4.25 15.53
C LEU A 93 -2.21 4.36 16.83
N GLN A 94 -1.52 5.47 16.99
CA GLN A 94 -0.76 5.81 18.20
C GLN A 94 -1.24 7.15 18.74
N ASP A 95 -1.40 7.25 20.06
CA ASP A 95 -1.71 8.49 20.74
C ASP A 95 -0.48 9.41 20.75
N MET A 96 -0.66 10.62 20.24
CA MET A 96 0.44 11.58 20.05
C MET A 96 0.28 12.85 20.88
N LEU A 97 -0.96 13.23 21.18
CA LEU A 97 -1.31 14.35 22.04
C LEU A 97 -2.66 14.09 22.69
N ASN A 98 -2.74 14.29 24.00
CA ASN A 98 -3.99 14.38 24.74
C ASN A 98 -3.96 15.64 25.59
N ALA A 99 -4.76 16.64 25.22
CA ALA A 99 -4.73 17.95 25.85
C ALA A 99 -6.15 18.41 26.25
N PRO A 100 -6.32 19.18 27.33
CA PRO A 100 -7.62 19.80 27.64
C PRO A 100 -8.09 20.71 26.50
N LYS A 101 -9.37 20.61 26.12
CA LYS A 101 -10.04 21.44 25.10
C LYS A 101 -10.03 22.93 25.44
N ASN A 102 -9.77 23.26 26.71
CA ASN A 102 -9.75 24.61 27.26
C ASN A 102 -8.56 25.47 26.76
N SER A 103 -7.68 24.93 25.91
CA SER A 103 -6.53 25.66 25.36
C SER A 103 -6.91 26.85 24.48
N GLN A 104 -8.19 27.09 24.20
CA GLN A 104 -8.72 28.15 23.32
C GLN A 104 -8.19 28.08 21.87
N ILE A 105 -7.45 27.03 21.48
CA ILE A 105 -6.86 26.92 20.15
C ILE A 105 -7.91 26.33 19.19
N PRO A 106 -8.43 27.09 18.21
CA PRO A 106 -9.45 26.61 17.27
C PRO A 106 -8.86 25.74 16.15
N ILE A 107 -8.21 24.62 16.52
CA ILE A 107 -7.49 23.77 15.56
C ILE A 107 -8.42 23.20 14.47
N THR A 108 -9.64 22.80 14.83
CA THR A 108 -10.64 22.28 13.89
C THR A 108 -10.99 23.33 12.83
N GLN A 109 -11.28 24.57 13.25
CA GLN A 109 -11.57 25.68 12.31
C GLN A 109 -10.39 25.97 11.40
N ARG A 110 -9.16 25.94 11.93
CA ARG A 110 -7.94 26.10 11.12
C ARG A 110 -7.85 25.05 10.02
N ILE A 111 -8.09 23.79 10.34
CA ILE A 111 -8.07 22.70 9.34
C ILE A 111 -9.21 22.84 8.34
N ARG A 112 -10.43 23.23 8.78
CA ARG A 112 -11.57 23.48 7.88
C ARG A 112 -11.23 24.53 6.81
N VAL A 113 -10.66 25.66 7.24
CA VAL A 113 -10.21 26.73 6.32
C VAL A 113 -9.15 26.23 5.34
N LEU A 114 -8.16 25.44 5.81
CA LEU A 114 -7.16 24.85 4.92
C LEU A 114 -7.80 23.93 3.88
N ALA A 115 -8.76 23.11 4.28
CA ALA A 115 -9.45 22.16 3.42
C ALA A 115 -10.41 22.80 2.41
N GLY A 116 -10.69 24.10 2.53
CA GLY A 116 -11.66 24.82 1.71
C GLY A 116 -13.11 24.64 2.18
N PHE A 117 -13.32 24.25 3.44
CA PHE A 117 -14.65 24.18 4.06
C PHE A 117 -15.05 25.51 4.66
N ASP A 118 -16.35 25.68 4.93
CA ASP A 118 -16.83 26.78 5.75
C ASP A 118 -16.16 26.72 7.15
N PRO A 119 -15.71 27.83 7.76
CA PRO A 119 -15.00 27.79 9.05
C PRO A 119 -15.84 27.21 10.20
N GLU A 120 -17.15 27.41 10.14
CA GLU A 120 -18.10 26.81 11.07
C GLU A 120 -18.55 25.43 10.56
N PRO A 121 -18.63 24.41 11.43
CA PRO A 121 -19.13 23.11 11.03
C PRO A 121 -20.60 23.20 10.63
N PRO A 122 -21.03 22.45 9.60
CA PRO A 122 -22.41 22.48 9.15
C PRO A 122 -23.36 22.04 10.26
N THR A 123 -24.49 22.72 10.39
CA THR A 123 -25.58 22.32 11.29
C THR A 123 -26.29 21.05 10.82
N THR A 124 -26.09 20.68 9.55
CA THR A 124 -26.52 19.41 8.99
C THR A 124 -25.39 18.40 9.14
N PHE A 125 -25.70 17.18 9.61
CA PHE A 125 -24.74 16.08 9.78
C PHE A 125 -24.25 15.55 8.42
N ARG A 126 -23.47 16.35 7.70
CA ARG A 126 -22.91 16.02 6.40
C ARG A 126 -21.40 15.84 6.54
N ASN A 127 -20.89 14.83 5.85
CA ASN A 127 -19.45 14.66 5.69
C ASN A 127 -18.95 15.64 4.62
N GLU A 128 -17.79 16.23 4.86
CA GLU A 128 -17.11 17.10 3.90
C GLU A 128 -15.75 16.51 3.55
N GLU A 129 -15.39 16.62 2.27
CA GLU A 129 -14.09 16.19 1.77
C GLU A 129 -13.40 17.34 1.05
N GLY A 130 -12.14 17.57 1.42
CA GLY A 130 -11.36 18.71 0.98
C GLY A 130 -9.90 18.33 0.81
N ARG A 131 -9.13 19.25 0.23
CA ARG A 131 -7.70 19.02 0.01
C ARG A 131 -6.94 20.33 0.07
N PHE A 132 -5.71 20.25 0.55
CA PHE A 132 -4.78 21.37 0.48
C PHE A 132 -3.37 20.89 0.22
N GLN A 133 -2.53 21.82 -0.24
CA GLN A 133 -1.10 21.60 -0.38
C GLN A 133 -0.37 22.58 0.52
N LYS A 134 0.62 22.08 1.26
CA LYS A 134 1.44 22.91 2.13
C LYS A 134 2.91 22.52 2.01
N LEU A 135 3.78 23.53 2.01
CA LEU A 135 5.21 23.31 2.11
C LEU A 135 5.57 23.08 3.59
N ILE A 136 6.07 21.89 3.92
CA ILE A 136 6.47 21.54 5.29
C ILE A 136 7.91 21.05 5.25
N ALA A 137 8.79 21.69 6.02
CA ALA A 137 10.23 21.45 5.99
C ALA A 137 10.80 21.42 4.54
N GLY A 138 10.33 22.31 3.67
CA GLY A 138 10.78 22.38 2.27
C GLY A 138 10.21 21.31 1.33
N ARG A 139 9.31 20.42 1.80
CA ARG A 139 8.63 19.43 0.96
C ARG A 139 7.19 19.84 0.68
N PRO A 140 6.73 19.81 -0.59
CA PRO A 140 5.33 20.03 -0.91
C PRO A 140 4.53 18.78 -0.52
N ILE A 141 3.74 18.89 0.54
CA ILE A 141 2.89 17.83 1.04
C ILE A 141 1.45 18.11 0.64
N GLN A 142 0.81 17.12 0.04
CA GLN A 142 -0.61 17.17 -0.25
C GLN A 142 -1.36 16.48 0.88
N VAL A 143 -2.42 17.11 1.36
CA VAL A 143 -3.24 16.58 2.45
C VAL A 143 -4.68 16.50 1.98
N ARG A 144 -5.28 15.32 2.11
CA ARG A 144 -6.74 15.15 1.96
C ARG A 144 -7.37 15.19 3.34
N VAL A 145 -8.46 15.93 3.46
CA VAL A 145 -9.17 16.12 4.72
C VAL A 145 -10.57 15.55 4.58
N SER A 146 -10.96 14.71 5.53
CA SER A 146 -12.33 14.25 5.70
C SER A 146 -12.84 14.76 7.04
N SER A 147 -13.99 15.42 7.01
CA SER A 147 -14.76 15.78 8.19
C SER A 147 -15.86 14.75 8.45
N PHE A 148 -15.98 14.35 9.71
CA PHE A 148 -17.06 13.51 10.21
C PHE A 148 -17.70 14.14 11.46
N PRO A 149 -19.00 14.43 11.46
CA PRO A 149 -19.69 14.99 12.62
C PRO A 149 -19.85 13.94 13.72
N THR A 150 -19.59 14.31 14.97
CA THR A 150 -19.74 13.44 16.15
C THR A 150 -20.58 14.13 17.23
N VAL A 151 -21.04 13.36 18.22
CA VAL A 151 -21.74 13.91 19.40
C VAL A 151 -20.91 14.91 20.21
N ASN A 152 -19.58 14.83 20.13
CA ASN A 152 -18.66 15.67 20.91
C ASN A 152 -18.02 16.80 20.07
N GLY A 153 -18.58 17.08 18.89
CA GLY A 153 -18.02 18.01 17.91
C GLY A 153 -17.55 17.30 16.65
N GLU A 154 -16.64 17.90 15.92
CA GLU A 154 -16.18 17.37 14.64
C GLU A 154 -14.91 16.54 14.79
N LYS A 155 -14.88 15.38 14.12
CA LYS A 155 -13.68 14.59 13.91
C LYS A 155 -13.11 14.91 12.54
N LEU A 156 -11.82 15.21 12.50
CA LEU A 156 -11.09 15.43 11.26
C LEU A 156 -10.06 14.32 11.05
N VAL A 157 -9.98 13.81 9.83
CA VAL A 157 -8.92 12.89 9.40
C VAL A 157 -8.17 13.53 8.25
N LEU A 158 -6.87 13.70 8.44
CA LEU A 158 -5.96 14.27 7.46
C LEU A 158 -5.08 13.14 6.92
N ARG A 159 -5.29 12.74 5.66
CA ARG A 159 -4.41 11.79 4.98
C ARG A 159 -3.22 12.53 4.41
N VAL A 160 -2.03 12.21 4.90
CA VAL A 160 -0.77 12.88 4.53
C VAL A 160 -0.17 12.15 3.33
N LEU A 161 -0.19 12.80 2.18
CA LEU A 161 0.36 12.25 0.93
C LEU A 161 1.75 12.84 0.70
N ASP A 162 2.78 12.15 1.21
CA ASP A 162 4.17 12.47 0.95
C ASP A 162 4.62 11.85 -0.39
N LYS A 163 4.82 12.71 -1.40
CA LYS A 163 5.27 12.30 -2.74
C LYS A 163 6.60 11.53 -2.71
N GLY A 164 7.45 11.76 -1.71
CA GLY A 164 8.74 11.08 -1.59
C GLY A 164 8.64 9.58 -1.31
N GLN A 165 7.53 9.11 -0.74
CA GLN A 165 7.36 7.69 -0.37
C GLN A 165 6.80 6.81 -1.49
N LEU A 166 6.25 7.40 -2.55
CA LEU A 166 5.50 6.67 -3.58
C LEU A 166 6.31 6.34 -4.84
N GLY A 167 7.57 6.78 -4.93
CA GLY A 167 8.48 6.47 -6.04
C GLY A 167 9.10 5.07 -6.02
N LEU A 168 8.53 4.12 -5.26
CA LEU A 168 9.09 2.78 -5.11
C LEU A 168 9.17 2.06 -6.46
N ASN A 169 10.33 1.49 -6.73
CA ASN A 169 10.48 0.56 -7.85
C ASN A 169 9.97 -0.82 -7.43
N LEU A 170 9.68 -1.69 -8.41
CA LEU A 170 9.21 -3.06 -8.19
C LEU A 170 10.08 -3.85 -7.19
N GLU A 171 11.40 -3.66 -7.27
CA GLU A 171 12.40 -4.29 -6.40
C GLU A 171 12.24 -3.92 -4.92
N GLN A 172 11.62 -2.78 -4.62
CA GLN A 172 11.48 -2.25 -3.27
C GLN A 172 10.15 -2.63 -2.62
N LEU A 173 9.25 -3.33 -3.34
CA LEU A 173 7.94 -3.73 -2.83
C LEU A 173 8.01 -4.88 -1.81
N GLY A 174 9.13 -5.62 -1.77
CA GLY A 174 9.28 -6.83 -0.95
C GLY A 174 8.81 -8.10 -1.65
N LEU A 175 8.77 -8.11 -2.97
CA LEU A 175 8.58 -9.33 -3.76
C LEU A 175 9.82 -10.22 -3.61
N ASP A 176 9.63 -11.53 -3.40
CA ASP A 176 10.74 -12.47 -3.48
C ASP A 176 11.25 -12.58 -4.93
N HIS A 177 12.43 -13.18 -5.10
CA HIS A 177 13.11 -13.22 -6.40
C HIS A 177 12.29 -13.92 -7.50
N ASP A 178 11.61 -15.02 -7.16
CA ASP A 178 10.82 -15.80 -8.11
C ASP A 178 9.58 -14.99 -8.52
N THR A 179 8.87 -14.44 -7.53
CA THR A 179 7.68 -13.62 -7.76
C THR A 179 8.01 -12.36 -8.56
N LEU A 180 9.11 -11.67 -8.24
CA LEU A 180 9.56 -10.49 -8.98
C LEU A 180 9.86 -10.83 -10.45
N THR A 181 10.50 -11.97 -10.70
CA THR A 181 10.80 -12.45 -12.06
C THR A 181 9.53 -12.72 -12.85
N VAL A 182 8.54 -13.35 -12.23
CA VAL A 182 7.23 -13.59 -12.83
C VAL A 182 6.51 -12.28 -13.14
N ILE A 183 6.45 -11.35 -12.19
CA ILE A 183 5.81 -10.04 -12.38
C ILE A 183 6.50 -9.25 -13.51
N LYS A 184 7.84 -9.24 -13.58
CA LYS A 184 8.57 -8.58 -14.67
C LYS A 184 8.24 -9.14 -16.05
N LYS A 185 7.97 -10.44 -16.16
CA LYS A 185 7.49 -11.05 -17.41
C LYS A 185 6.03 -10.66 -17.67
N LEU A 186 5.19 -10.74 -16.65
CA LEU A 186 3.75 -10.50 -16.73
C LEU A 186 3.43 -9.08 -17.24
N ILE A 187 4.11 -8.07 -16.71
CA ILE A 187 3.86 -6.67 -17.08
C ILE A 187 4.30 -6.34 -18.53
N ARG A 188 5.04 -7.24 -19.18
CA ARG A 188 5.47 -7.12 -20.58
C ARG A 188 4.64 -8.01 -21.52
N ASN A 189 3.57 -8.63 -21.02
CA ASN A 189 2.65 -9.36 -21.88
C ASN A 189 2.03 -8.40 -22.91
N PRO A 190 1.81 -8.85 -24.16
CA PRO A 190 1.22 -8.01 -25.20
C PRO A 190 -0.22 -7.62 -24.88
N TYR A 191 -0.96 -8.49 -24.20
CA TYR A 191 -2.35 -8.27 -23.82
C TYR A 191 -2.76 -9.15 -22.64
N GLY A 192 -3.97 -8.91 -22.13
CA GLY A 192 -4.55 -9.65 -21.02
C GLY A 192 -4.79 -8.74 -19.81
N ILE A 193 -5.56 -9.23 -18.83
CA ILE A 193 -5.85 -8.46 -17.60
C ILE A 193 -5.19 -9.09 -16.38
N PHE A 194 -4.58 -8.24 -15.55
CA PHE A 194 -3.99 -8.63 -14.28
C PHE A 194 -4.65 -7.89 -13.13
N PHE A 195 -5.09 -8.66 -12.15
CA PHE A 195 -5.82 -8.13 -11.02
C PHE A 195 -4.93 -8.02 -9.78
N ILE A 196 -5.07 -6.94 -9.03
CA ILE A 196 -4.48 -6.78 -7.71
C ILE A 196 -5.60 -6.66 -6.68
N THR A 197 -5.51 -7.43 -5.61
CA THR A 197 -6.50 -7.44 -4.52
C THR A 197 -5.87 -7.20 -3.16
N GLY A 198 -6.72 -6.86 -2.20
CA GLY A 198 -6.36 -6.54 -0.83
C GLY A 198 -7.23 -5.42 -0.26
N SER A 199 -7.22 -5.31 1.07
CA SER A 199 -7.96 -4.27 1.79
C SER A 199 -7.42 -2.86 1.51
N THR A 200 -8.13 -1.84 2.01
CA THR A 200 -7.65 -0.46 2.00
C THR A 200 -6.32 -0.36 2.77
N GLY A 201 -5.34 0.34 2.19
CA GLY A 201 -4.02 0.48 2.80
C GLY A 201 -3.09 -0.73 2.65
N SER A 202 -3.47 -1.73 1.85
CA SER A 202 -2.58 -2.89 1.57
C SER A 202 -1.46 -2.59 0.58
N GLY A 203 -1.44 -1.40 -0.03
CA GLY A 203 -0.41 -0.97 -0.99
C GLY A 203 -0.68 -1.30 -2.46
N LYS A 204 -1.94 -1.61 -2.84
CA LYS A 204 -2.32 -1.90 -4.25
C LYS A 204 -1.88 -0.82 -5.23
N THR A 205 -2.24 0.43 -4.96
CA THR A 205 -1.89 1.57 -5.83
C THR A 205 -0.38 1.74 -5.94
N THR A 206 0.36 1.54 -4.86
CA THR A 206 1.83 1.55 -4.87
C THR A 206 2.39 0.48 -5.79
N SER A 207 1.88 -0.74 -5.73
CA SER A 207 2.30 -1.84 -6.60
C SER A 207 1.91 -1.60 -8.06
N LEU A 208 0.69 -1.12 -8.33
CA LEU A 208 0.25 -0.74 -9.69
C LEU A 208 1.17 0.30 -10.30
N TYR A 209 1.44 1.38 -9.58
CA TYR A 209 2.30 2.45 -10.08
C TYR A 209 3.75 1.99 -10.26
N ALA A 210 4.26 1.11 -9.40
CA ALA A 210 5.58 0.49 -9.60
C ALA A 210 5.64 -0.38 -10.87
N MET A 211 4.56 -1.13 -11.17
CA MET A 211 4.43 -1.89 -12.41
C MET A 211 4.42 -0.97 -13.64
N LEU A 212 3.56 0.06 -13.63
CA LEU A 212 3.44 1.02 -14.73
C LEU A 212 4.78 1.74 -14.99
N LYS A 213 5.47 2.18 -13.92
CA LYS A 213 6.77 2.83 -14.03
C LYS A 213 7.83 1.93 -14.68
N ASN A 214 7.76 0.61 -14.52
CA ASN A 214 8.73 -0.32 -15.11
C ASN A 214 8.57 -0.48 -16.63
N ILE A 215 7.38 -0.20 -17.16
CA ILE A 215 7.05 -0.33 -18.59
C ILE A 215 6.82 1.03 -19.26
N ASN A 216 6.88 2.12 -18.50
CA ASN A 216 6.74 3.47 -18.99
C ASN A 216 7.92 3.84 -19.90
N THR A 217 7.66 3.81 -21.21
CA THR A 217 8.59 4.24 -22.24
C THR A 217 7.83 5.09 -23.26
N PRO A 218 8.48 6.01 -23.99
CA PRO A 218 7.81 6.81 -25.02
C PRO A 218 7.14 6.02 -26.16
N MET A 219 7.43 4.71 -26.26
CA MET A 219 6.88 3.82 -27.28
C MET A 219 5.56 3.14 -26.85
N ILE A 220 5.15 3.30 -25.60
CA ILE A 220 3.98 2.62 -25.01
C ILE A 220 3.02 3.68 -24.50
N ASN A 221 1.81 3.71 -25.06
CA ASN A 221 0.74 4.60 -24.61
C ASN A 221 0.04 4.00 -23.38
N ILE A 222 0.32 4.57 -22.21
CA ILE A 222 -0.28 4.16 -20.94
C ILE A 222 -1.36 5.17 -20.53
N ILE A 223 -2.59 4.69 -20.34
CA ILE A 223 -3.72 5.52 -19.90
C ILE A 223 -4.37 4.93 -18.63
N THR A 224 -4.68 5.77 -17.64
CA THR A 224 -5.29 5.34 -16.37
C THR A 224 -6.63 6.02 -16.10
N LEU A 225 -7.54 5.31 -15.43
CA LEU A 225 -8.75 5.84 -14.80
C LEU A 225 -8.66 5.60 -13.30
N GLU A 226 -8.87 6.65 -12.51
CA GLU A 226 -8.65 6.61 -11.07
C GLU A 226 -9.67 7.46 -10.30
N ASP A 227 -9.96 7.10 -9.05
CA ASP A 227 -10.86 7.87 -8.18
C ASP A 227 -10.34 7.94 -6.73
N PRO A 228 -9.56 8.99 -6.36
CA PRO A 228 -8.95 10.01 -7.22
C PRO A 228 -7.58 9.55 -7.73
N VAL A 229 -6.98 10.34 -8.64
CA VAL A 229 -5.55 10.19 -8.94
C VAL A 229 -4.74 10.52 -7.68
N GLU A 230 -3.95 9.57 -7.19
CA GLU A 230 -3.18 9.74 -5.95
C GLU A 230 -1.98 10.69 -6.15
N TYR A 231 -1.27 10.54 -7.26
CA TYR A 231 -0.24 11.48 -7.70
C TYR A 231 0.02 11.35 -9.20
N ARG A 232 0.67 12.38 -9.76
CA ARG A 232 0.99 12.45 -11.19
C ARG A 232 2.23 11.62 -11.51
N LEU A 233 2.09 10.69 -12.43
CA LEU A 233 3.15 9.90 -13.04
C LEU A 233 3.58 10.56 -14.35
N GLU A 234 4.86 10.91 -14.44
CA GLU A 234 5.42 11.47 -15.67
C GLU A 234 5.38 10.44 -16.80
N GLY A 235 4.98 10.85 -18.01
CA GLY A 235 4.86 9.97 -19.18
C GLY A 235 3.57 9.13 -19.24
N ILE A 236 2.68 9.24 -18.24
CA ILE A 236 1.43 8.46 -18.18
C ILE A 236 0.22 9.41 -18.23
N ASN A 237 -0.75 9.09 -19.07
CA ASN A 237 -1.98 9.86 -19.18
C ASN A 237 -2.98 9.40 -18.11
N GLN A 238 -3.19 10.19 -17.05
CA GLN A 238 -4.08 9.83 -15.94
C GLN A 238 -5.36 10.65 -15.96
N ALA A 239 -6.50 9.98 -15.99
CA ALA A 239 -7.82 10.58 -15.91
C ALA A 239 -8.48 10.25 -14.57
N GLN A 240 -9.17 11.25 -13.99
CA GLN A 240 -9.90 11.08 -12.75
C GLN A 240 -11.40 10.95 -13.00
N ILE A 241 -12.05 10.02 -12.31
CA ILE A 241 -13.52 9.89 -12.34
C ILE A 241 -14.17 11.18 -11.86
N ASN A 242 -15.23 11.59 -12.55
CA ASN A 242 -16.04 12.73 -12.19
C ASN A 242 -17.52 12.43 -12.46
N VAL A 243 -18.17 11.86 -11.45
CA VAL A 243 -19.59 11.49 -11.51
C VAL A 243 -20.49 12.70 -11.77
N LYS A 244 -20.12 13.90 -11.29
CA LYS A 244 -20.92 15.13 -11.49
C LYS A 244 -21.03 15.52 -12.95
N THR A 245 -20.00 15.25 -13.75
CA THR A 245 -19.98 15.51 -15.19
C THR A 245 -20.40 14.31 -16.03
N GLY A 246 -20.77 13.19 -15.41
CA GLY A 246 -21.09 11.93 -16.10
C GLY A 246 -19.87 11.12 -16.56
N PHE A 247 -18.65 11.51 -16.16
CA PHE A 247 -17.42 10.80 -16.51
C PHE A 247 -17.20 9.66 -15.50
N THR A 248 -17.93 8.55 -15.70
CA THR A 248 -17.93 7.34 -14.86
C THR A 248 -16.87 6.33 -15.30
N TRP A 249 -16.70 5.23 -14.55
CA TRP A 249 -15.78 4.14 -14.89
C TRP A 249 -16.02 3.57 -16.29
N SER A 250 -17.25 3.13 -16.56
CA SER A 250 -17.63 2.55 -17.86
C SER A 250 -17.48 3.53 -19.02
N GLU A 251 -17.84 4.81 -18.81
CA GLU A 251 -17.72 5.84 -19.85
C GLU A 251 -16.25 6.24 -20.10
N GLY A 252 -15.48 6.40 -19.04
CA GLY A 252 -14.04 6.64 -19.11
C GLY A 252 -13.35 5.51 -19.86
N LEU A 253 -13.70 4.24 -19.58
CA LEU A 253 -13.08 3.09 -20.21
C LEU A 253 -13.41 3.02 -21.70
N ARG A 254 -14.67 3.28 -22.09
CA ARG A 254 -15.06 3.40 -23.52
C ARG A 254 -14.30 4.52 -24.22
N THR A 255 -14.01 5.62 -23.52
CA THR A 255 -13.22 6.73 -24.06
C THR A 255 -11.77 6.33 -24.27
N ILE A 256 -11.16 5.65 -23.29
CA ILE A 256 -9.77 5.16 -23.39
C ILE A 256 -9.58 4.26 -24.60
N LEU A 257 -10.54 3.37 -24.91
CA LEU A 257 -10.43 2.46 -26.06
C LEU A 257 -10.40 3.18 -27.42
N ARG A 258 -10.70 4.49 -27.47
CA ARG A 258 -10.56 5.33 -28.67
C ARG A 258 -9.30 6.19 -28.65
N GLN A 259 -8.36 5.93 -27.74
CA GLN A 259 -7.13 6.71 -27.57
C GLN A 259 -5.88 5.94 -27.98
N ASP A 260 -6.04 4.84 -28.73
CA ASP A 260 -4.94 3.96 -29.14
C ASP A 260 -4.03 3.52 -27.97
N PRO A 261 -4.61 2.99 -26.85
CA PRO A 261 -3.80 2.61 -25.69
C PRO A 261 -3.08 1.28 -25.94
N ASP A 262 -1.86 1.15 -25.43
CA ASP A 262 -1.20 -0.15 -25.30
C ASP A 262 -1.52 -0.78 -23.93
N VAL A 263 -1.50 0.06 -22.89
CA VAL A 263 -1.71 -0.34 -21.49
C VAL A 263 -2.80 0.52 -20.86
N ILE A 264 -3.75 -0.14 -20.21
CA ILE A 264 -4.85 0.51 -19.50
C ILE A 264 -4.77 0.16 -18.02
N MET A 265 -4.85 1.15 -17.13
CA MET A 265 -5.05 0.91 -15.71
C MET A 265 -6.42 1.41 -15.27
N VAL A 266 -7.24 0.52 -14.71
CA VAL A 266 -8.54 0.86 -14.13
C VAL A 266 -8.41 0.74 -12.61
N GLY A 267 -8.48 1.87 -11.90
CA GLY A 267 -8.22 1.95 -10.47
C GLY A 267 -8.97 0.91 -9.65
N GLU A 268 -10.22 0.63 -10.00
CA GLU A 268 -11.01 -0.44 -9.40
C GLU A 268 -12.16 -0.88 -10.32
N ILE A 269 -12.56 -2.15 -10.18
CA ILE A 269 -13.78 -2.70 -10.79
C ILE A 269 -14.77 -2.98 -9.67
N ARG A 270 -15.94 -2.33 -9.74
CA ARG A 270 -17.02 -2.46 -8.75
C ARG A 270 -18.31 -3.07 -9.30
N ASP A 271 -18.48 -3.04 -10.61
CA ASP A 271 -19.71 -3.42 -11.31
C ASP A 271 -19.43 -4.28 -12.55
N TYR A 272 -20.51 -4.89 -13.05
CA TYR A 272 -20.50 -5.75 -14.24
C TYR A 272 -20.00 -5.02 -15.48
N ASP A 273 -20.49 -3.82 -15.77
CA ASP A 273 -20.16 -3.09 -17.00
C ASP A 273 -18.65 -2.80 -17.10
N THR A 274 -18.06 -2.31 -16.01
CA THR A 274 -16.63 -2.01 -15.96
C THR A 274 -15.81 -3.29 -16.08
N ALA A 275 -16.24 -4.38 -15.42
CA ALA A 275 -15.60 -5.68 -15.51
C ALA A 275 -15.65 -6.26 -16.94
N GLU A 276 -16.83 -6.26 -17.56
CA GLU A 276 -17.05 -6.83 -18.89
C GLU A 276 -16.23 -6.09 -19.94
N ILE A 277 -16.27 -4.74 -19.95
CA ILE A 277 -15.50 -3.93 -20.89
C ILE A 277 -14.00 -4.18 -20.68
N SER A 278 -13.52 -4.23 -19.43
CA SER A 278 -12.10 -4.46 -19.13
C SER A 278 -11.61 -5.82 -19.65
N LEU A 279 -12.37 -6.88 -19.40
CA LEU A 279 -12.02 -8.24 -19.84
C LEU A 279 -12.08 -8.38 -21.37
N ARG A 280 -13.08 -7.77 -22.04
CA ARG A 280 -13.14 -7.75 -23.51
C ARG A 280 -12.00 -6.92 -24.12
N SER A 281 -11.61 -5.82 -23.47
CA SER A 281 -10.46 -5.01 -23.88
C SER A 281 -9.17 -5.83 -23.84
N ALA A 282 -9.01 -6.64 -22.80
CA ALA A 282 -7.88 -7.56 -22.69
C ALA A 282 -7.83 -8.60 -23.82
N LEU A 283 -8.98 -9.07 -24.32
CA LEU A 283 -9.03 -9.98 -25.48
C LEU A 283 -8.74 -9.30 -26.82
N THR A 284 -8.90 -7.98 -26.89
CA THR A 284 -8.72 -7.21 -28.13
C THR A 284 -7.32 -6.64 -28.28
N GLY A 285 -6.35 -7.15 -27.50
CA GLY A 285 -4.94 -6.81 -27.67
C GLY A 285 -4.39 -5.78 -26.68
N HIS A 286 -5.14 -5.42 -25.63
CA HIS A 286 -4.69 -4.46 -24.63
C HIS A 286 -4.18 -5.16 -23.38
N LEU A 287 -3.13 -4.62 -22.75
CA LEU A 287 -2.71 -5.03 -21.41
C LEU A 287 -3.44 -4.20 -20.36
N LEU A 288 -4.13 -4.85 -19.42
CA LEU A 288 -4.89 -4.19 -18.37
C LEU A 288 -4.38 -4.51 -16.98
N PHE A 289 -4.33 -3.48 -16.14
CA PHE A 289 -4.13 -3.62 -14.70
C PHE A 289 -5.32 -3.05 -13.95
N THR A 290 -5.80 -3.76 -12.93
CA THR A 290 -6.94 -3.27 -12.15
C THR A 290 -6.96 -3.80 -10.73
N THR A 291 -7.87 -3.27 -9.91
CA THR A 291 -8.11 -3.79 -8.57
C THR A 291 -9.55 -4.25 -8.36
N ILE A 292 -9.69 -5.30 -7.56
CA ILE A 292 -10.96 -5.73 -6.98
C ILE A 292 -10.69 -5.98 -5.50
N HIS A 293 -11.63 -5.62 -4.64
CA HIS A 293 -11.52 -5.86 -3.21
C HIS A 293 -11.99 -7.27 -2.84
N THR A 294 -11.04 -8.19 -2.69
CA THR A 294 -11.25 -9.55 -2.16
C THR A 294 -10.23 -9.85 -1.06
N ILE A 295 -10.40 -10.98 -0.38
CA ILE A 295 -9.49 -11.39 0.69
C ILE A 295 -8.20 -12.06 0.17
N ASN A 296 -8.28 -12.78 -0.95
CA ASN A 296 -7.19 -13.56 -1.54
C ASN A 296 -7.28 -13.54 -3.08
N ALA A 297 -6.24 -14.01 -3.76
CA ALA A 297 -6.15 -13.96 -5.23
C ALA A 297 -7.19 -14.85 -5.93
N PRO A 298 -7.43 -16.12 -5.51
CA PRO A 298 -8.50 -16.96 -6.07
C PRO A 298 -9.90 -16.34 -5.98
N SER A 299 -10.24 -15.64 -4.89
CA SER A 299 -11.55 -14.99 -4.71
C SER A 299 -11.86 -13.90 -5.74
N ILE A 300 -10.88 -13.46 -6.53
CA ILE A 300 -11.18 -12.57 -7.67
C ILE A 300 -12.06 -13.28 -8.70
N ILE A 301 -11.82 -14.56 -8.95
CA ILE A 301 -12.62 -15.35 -9.90
C ILE A 301 -14.06 -15.45 -9.40
N GLU A 302 -14.25 -15.77 -8.12
CA GLU A 302 -15.57 -15.79 -7.47
C GLU A 302 -16.27 -14.44 -7.57
N ARG A 303 -15.55 -13.35 -7.30
CA ARG A 303 -16.12 -12.01 -7.39
C ARG A 303 -16.56 -11.65 -8.81
N LEU A 304 -15.82 -12.10 -9.83
CA LEU A 304 -16.21 -11.93 -11.23
C LEU A 304 -17.44 -12.80 -11.57
N PHE A 305 -17.54 -14.02 -11.04
CA PHE A 305 -18.75 -14.84 -11.17
C PHE A 305 -19.97 -14.19 -10.52
N GLU A 306 -19.83 -13.64 -9.30
CA GLU A 306 -20.89 -12.90 -8.61
C GLU A 306 -21.36 -11.67 -9.41
N MET A 307 -20.44 -11.00 -10.11
CA MET A 307 -20.78 -9.89 -11.00
C MET A 307 -21.53 -10.33 -12.26
N GLY A 308 -21.58 -11.63 -12.56
CA GLY A 308 -22.22 -12.18 -13.76
C GLY A 308 -21.28 -12.32 -14.96
N ILE A 309 -19.97 -12.26 -14.76
CA ILE A 309 -18.99 -12.41 -15.84
C ILE A 309 -18.94 -13.87 -16.32
N PRO A 310 -19.09 -14.13 -17.63
CA PRO A 310 -19.03 -15.49 -18.15
C PRO A 310 -17.67 -16.16 -17.91
N PRO A 311 -17.64 -17.45 -17.50
CA PRO A 311 -16.39 -18.15 -17.22
C PRO A 311 -15.37 -18.15 -18.37
N PHE A 312 -15.84 -18.29 -19.62
CA PHE A 312 -14.97 -18.27 -20.78
C PHE A 312 -14.23 -16.94 -20.93
N LEU A 313 -14.86 -15.82 -20.55
CA LEU A 313 -14.28 -14.49 -20.66
C LEU A 313 -13.14 -14.33 -19.64
N ILE A 314 -13.35 -14.78 -18.40
CA ILE A 314 -12.32 -14.80 -17.35
C ILE A 314 -11.16 -15.70 -17.77
N ALA A 315 -11.48 -16.94 -18.14
CA ALA A 315 -10.49 -17.96 -18.54
C ALA A 315 -9.61 -17.49 -19.69
N SER A 316 -10.16 -16.78 -20.68
CA SER A 316 -9.44 -16.35 -21.89
C SER A 316 -8.62 -15.07 -21.72
N SER A 317 -9.06 -14.14 -20.87
CA SER A 317 -8.48 -12.80 -20.79
C SER A 317 -7.58 -12.57 -19.57
N MET A 318 -7.81 -13.29 -18.47
CA MET A 318 -7.06 -13.10 -17.22
C MET A 318 -5.66 -13.71 -17.31
N LEU A 319 -4.64 -12.90 -17.00
CA LEU A 319 -3.25 -13.35 -16.86
C LEU A 319 -3.00 -13.96 -15.47
N GLY A 320 -3.64 -13.39 -14.45
CA GLY A 320 -3.49 -13.79 -13.07
C GLY A 320 -4.04 -12.75 -12.09
N ALA A 321 -3.91 -13.06 -10.81
CA ALA A 321 -4.28 -12.22 -9.70
C ALA A 321 -3.17 -12.20 -8.64
N MET A 322 -2.97 -11.05 -8.00
CA MET A 322 -2.07 -10.89 -6.87
C MET A 322 -2.82 -10.31 -5.67
N SER A 323 -2.90 -11.06 -4.58
CA SER A 323 -3.33 -10.51 -3.29
C SER A 323 -2.13 -9.96 -2.55
N GLN A 324 -2.32 -8.83 -1.86
CA GLN A 324 -1.26 -8.15 -1.13
C GLN A 324 -1.75 -7.69 0.24
N ARG A 325 -0.87 -7.81 1.24
CA ARG A 325 -0.98 -7.12 2.53
C ARG A 325 0.36 -6.48 2.91
N LEU A 326 0.35 -5.57 3.88
CA LEU A 326 1.58 -5.00 4.44
C LEU A 326 1.81 -5.56 5.84
N VAL A 327 3.02 -6.06 6.06
CA VAL A 327 3.53 -6.42 7.40
C VAL A 327 4.55 -5.38 7.84
N ARG A 328 4.62 -5.13 9.14
CA ARG A 328 5.64 -4.24 9.70
C ARG A 328 7.00 -4.96 9.73
N LYS A 329 8.08 -4.23 9.43
CA LYS A 329 9.44 -4.78 9.53
C LYS A 329 9.95 -4.69 10.95
N VAL A 330 10.70 -5.69 11.41
CA VAL A 330 11.34 -5.60 12.73
C VAL A 330 12.31 -4.43 12.78
N CYS A 331 12.36 -3.75 13.93
CA CYS A 331 13.25 -2.60 14.10
C CYS A 331 14.72 -3.06 14.05
N PRO A 332 15.55 -2.52 13.15
CA PRO A 332 16.95 -2.93 13.02
C PRO A 332 17.81 -2.55 14.24
N HIS A 333 17.33 -1.64 15.09
CA HIS A 333 18.06 -1.17 16.26
C HIS A 333 17.80 -2.00 17.52
N CYS A 334 16.70 -2.76 17.58
CA CYS A 334 16.31 -3.46 18.81
C CYS A 334 15.84 -4.90 18.61
N SER A 335 15.72 -5.37 17.37
CA SER A 335 15.34 -6.77 17.10
C SER A 335 16.37 -7.72 17.71
N GLN A 336 15.90 -8.79 18.33
CA GLN A 336 16.77 -9.85 18.86
C GLN A 336 16.51 -11.15 18.12
N LYS A 337 17.54 -12.02 18.05
CA LYS A 337 17.38 -13.36 17.50
C LYS A 337 16.40 -14.14 18.38
N ALA A 338 15.51 -14.88 17.75
CA ALA A 338 14.55 -15.75 18.40
C ALA A 338 14.78 -17.19 17.95
N GLU A 339 14.51 -18.12 18.86
CA GLU A 339 14.46 -19.54 18.52
C GLU A 339 13.20 -19.84 17.68
N PRO A 340 13.24 -20.83 16.78
CA PRO A 340 12.05 -21.28 16.09
C PRO A 340 10.99 -21.75 17.08
N PRO A 341 9.68 -21.61 16.75
CA PRO A 341 8.62 -22.13 17.60
C PRO A 341 8.75 -23.65 17.75
N SER A 342 8.35 -24.19 18.91
CA SER A 342 8.33 -25.63 19.14
C SER A 342 7.33 -26.32 18.20
N GLU A 343 7.59 -27.58 17.88
CA GLU A 343 6.69 -28.36 17.02
C GLU A 343 5.26 -28.43 17.57
N SER A 344 5.08 -28.49 18.89
CA SER A 344 3.76 -28.45 19.53
C SER A 344 2.99 -27.16 19.22
N VAL A 345 3.65 -26.00 19.24
CA VAL A 345 3.04 -24.71 18.92
C VAL A 345 2.66 -24.66 17.44
N VAL A 346 3.51 -25.18 16.56
CA VAL A 346 3.23 -25.23 15.12
C VAL A 346 2.06 -26.17 14.81
N ASN A 347 2.01 -27.35 15.46
CA ASN A 347 0.91 -28.30 15.30
C ASN A 347 -0.43 -27.71 15.74
N GLU A 348 -0.46 -26.94 16.83
CA GLU A 348 -1.69 -26.26 17.25
C GLU A 348 -2.08 -25.14 16.26
N PHE A 349 -1.11 -24.40 15.73
CA PHE A 349 -1.36 -23.33 14.75
C PHE A 349 -2.00 -23.85 13.44
N ILE A 350 -1.55 -25.00 12.93
CA ILE A 350 -2.04 -25.55 11.66
C ILE A 350 -3.29 -26.43 11.80
N LYS A 351 -3.78 -26.65 13.03
CA LYS A 351 -4.82 -27.64 13.34
C LYS A 351 -6.12 -27.48 12.54
N ASN A 352 -6.49 -26.24 12.24
CA ASN A 352 -7.72 -25.92 11.50
C ASN A 352 -7.47 -25.63 10.01
N MET A 353 -6.23 -25.73 9.54
CA MET A 353 -5.90 -25.54 8.13
C MET A 353 -6.27 -26.77 7.31
N ASP A 354 -6.39 -26.59 5.99
CA ASP A 354 -6.41 -27.73 5.06
C ASP A 354 -5.14 -28.59 5.29
N PRO A 355 -5.25 -29.92 5.44
CA PRO A 355 -4.11 -30.76 5.81
C PRO A 355 -2.91 -30.65 4.85
N ALA A 356 -3.15 -30.47 3.55
CA ALA A 356 -2.06 -30.33 2.58
C ALA A 356 -1.36 -28.97 2.75
N GLU A 357 -2.13 -27.89 2.92
CA GLU A 357 -1.59 -26.55 3.20
C GLU A 357 -0.87 -26.51 4.56
N GLY A 358 -1.45 -27.11 5.60
CA GLY A 358 -0.91 -27.16 6.96
C GLY A 358 0.44 -27.89 7.02
N ASN A 359 0.60 -28.99 6.29
CA ASN A 359 1.88 -29.69 6.19
C ASN A 359 2.98 -28.82 5.56
N ILE A 360 2.66 -28.11 4.47
CA ILE A 360 3.60 -27.18 3.83
C ILE A 360 3.99 -26.07 4.83
N VAL A 361 3.00 -25.47 5.50
CA VAL A 361 3.24 -24.40 6.50
C VAL A 361 4.12 -24.91 7.65
N LYS A 362 3.85 -26.12 8.15
CA LYS A 362 4.66 -26.75 9.21
C LYS A 362 6.11 -26.92 8.78
N GLU A 363 6.34 -27.51 7.61
CA GLU A 363 7.68 -27.70 7.05
C GLU A 363 8.40 -26.37 6.87
N MET A 364 7.72 -25.36 6.33
CA MET A 364 8.28 -24.02 6.17
C MET A 364 8.68 -23.41 7.52
N ILE A 365 7.84 -23.49 8.55
CA ILE A 365 8.14 -22.89 9.86
C ILE A 365 9.33 -23.60 10.52
N LEU A 366 9.36 -24.93 10.49
CA LEU A 366 10.34 -25.76 11.19
C LEU A 366 11.64 -26.01 10.41
N ALA A 367 11.69 -25.64 9.12
CA ALA A 367 12.89 -25.84 8.31
C ALA A 367 14.14 -25.18 8.95
N PRO A 368 15.32 -25.82 8.88
CA PRO A 368 16.55 -25.30 9.47
C PRO A 368 17.00 -23.99 8.80
N GLY A 369 17.94 -23.29 9.45
CA GLY A 369 18.53 -22.06 8.89
C GLY A 369 17.66 -20.80 9.02
N ALA A 370 16.59 -20.83 9.81
CA ALA A 370 15.78 -19.64 10.07
C ALA A 370 16.52 -18.61 10.95
N ASN A 371 16.39 -17.34 10.61
CA ASN A 371 16.85 -16.18 11.36
C ASN A 371 15.67 -15.42 11.96
N TYR A 372 14.81 -16.13 12.69
CA TYR A 372 13.66 -15.51 13.35
C TYR A 372 14.09 -14.38 14.29
N LYS A 373 13.24 -13.35 14.34
CA LYS A 373 13.41 -12.18 15.21
C LYS A 373 12.20 -12.01 16.10
N VAL A 374 12.44 -11.42 17.27
CA VAL A 374 11.40 -10.91 18.18
C VAL A 374 11.55 -9.41 18.34
N GLU A 375 10.41 -8.76 18.49
CA GLU A 375 10.30 -7.35 18.81
C GLU A 375 10.62 -7.08 20.29
N LYS A 376 11.40 -6.02 20.58
CA LYS A 376 11.70 -5.58 21.95
C LYS A 376 11.17 -4.18 22.25
N GLY A 377 11.28 -3.29 21.27
CA GLY A 377 11.03 -1.86 21.46
C GLY A 377 12.30 -1.09 21.86
N CYS A 378 12.46 0.09 21.29
CA CYS A 378 13.49 1.07 21.63
C CYS A 378 13.01 2.49 21.25
N PRO A 379 13.73 3.55 21.61
CA PRO A 379 13.34 4.92 21.24
C PRO A 379 13.17 5.13 19.73
N GLN A 380 14.01 4.52 18.88
CA GLN A 380 13.93 4.66 17.42
C GLN A 380 12.63 4.12 16.80
N CYS A 381 12.03 3.09 17.41
CA CYS A 381 10.75 2.53 16.98
C CYS A 381 9.62 2.86 17.96
N LYS A 382 9.85 3.80 18.89
CA LYS A 382 8.89 4.25 19.90
C LYS A 382 8.30 3.11 20.73
N GLY A 383 9.15 2.16 21.11
CA GLY A 383 8.72 1.00 21.90
C GLY A 383 7.90 -0.04 21.13
N THR A 384 7.53 0.19 19.87
CA THR A 384 6.72 -0.79 19.10
C THR A 384 7.52 -2.03 18.72
N GLY A 385 8.84 -1.88 18.57
CA GLY A 385 9.73 -2.91 18.07
C GLY A 385 9.70 -3.13 16.56
N TYR A 386 8.96 -2.31 15.82
CA TYR A 386 8.86 -2.33 14.36
C TYR A 386 9.22 -0.99 13.73
N LEU A 387 9.77 -1.00 12.52
CA LEU A 387 10.13 0.23 11.79
C LEU A 387 9.94 0.07 10.28
N GLY A 388 8.89 0.72 9.74
CA GLY A 388 8.53 0.63 8.34
C GLY A 388 7.77 -0.66 8.00
N ARG A 389 7.47 -0.84 6.72
CA ARG A 389 6.64 -1.94 6.22
C ARG A 389 7.28 -2.62 5.01
N THR A 390 6.81 -3.83 4.73
CA THR A 390 7.09 -4.58 3.50
C THR A 390 5.83 -5.31 3.05
N GLY A 391 5.71 -5.57 1.75
CA GLY A 391 4.58 -6.33 1.21
C GLY A 391 4.72 -7.82 1.49
N ILE A 392 3.59 -8.48 1.74
CA ILE A 392 3.43 -9.92 1.53
C ILE A 392 2.46 -10.16 0.39
N PHE A 393 2.73 -11.16 -0.42
CA PHE A 393 2.09 -11.36 -1.72
C PHE A 393 1.65 -12.82 -1.90
N GLU A 394 0.48 -12.98 -2.51
CA GLU A 394 -0.01 -14.26 -3.02
C GLU A 394 -0.31 -14.08 -4.50
N LEU A 395 0.48 -14.73 -5.36
CA LEU A 395 0.40 -14.59 -6.80
C LEU A 395 -0.15 -15.87 -7.43
N MET A 396 -1.35 -15.76 -7.99
CA MET A 396 -2.00 -16.80 -8.77
C MET A 396 -1.89 -16.48 -10.26
N LEU A 397 -1.27 -17.35 -11.05
CA LEU A 397 -1.24 -17.23 -12.51
C LEU A 397 -2.36 -18.07 -13.15
N MET A 398 -2.90 -17.59 -14.26
CA MET A 398 -3.92 -18.32 -15.04
C MET A 398 -3.26 -19.36 -15.95
N ASN A 399 -2.85 -20.50 -15.38
CA ASN A 399 -2.35 -21.65 -16.14
C ASN A 399 -3.49 -22.52 -16.71
N GLU A 400 -3.16 -23.58 -17.45
CA GLU A 400 -4.15 -24.47 -18.08
C GLU A 400 -5.09 -25.15 -17.07
N GLU A 401 -4.56 -25.58 -15.92
CA GLU A 401 -5.37 -26.26 -14.91
C GLU A 401 -6.34 -25.30 -14.21
N ILE A 402 -5.88 -24.11 -13.82
CA ILE A 402 -6.75 -23.07 -13.26
C ILE A 402 -7.78 -22.64 -14.29
N ARG A 403 -7.39 -22.49 -15.57
CA ARG A 403 -8.30 -22.18 -16.67
C ARG A 403 -9.41 -23.22 -16.78
N LYS A 404 -9.08 -24.51 -16.70
CA LYS A 404 -10.08 -25.59 -16.68
C LYS A 404 -11.04 -25.47 -15.50
N LYS A 405 -10.51 -25.23 -14.29
CA LYS A 405 -11.34 -25.03 -13.09
C LYS A 405 -12.27 -23.83 -13.20
N VAL A 406 -11.82 -22.74 -13.81
CA VAL A 406 -12.63 -21.56 -14.10
C VAL A 406 -13.76 -21.91 -15.07
N LEU A 407 -13.45 -22.60 -16.18
CA LEU A 407 -14.45 -23.03 -17.18
C LEU A 407 -15.49 -23.98 -16.60
N ASP A 408 -15.06 -24.88 -15.72
CA ASP A 408 -15.92 -25.81 -14.98
C ASP A 408 -16.75 -25.12 -13.88
N HIS A 409 -16.60 -23.80 -13.70
CA HIS A 409 -17.23 -23.02 -12.64
C HIS A 409 -16.97 -23.61 -11.24
N SER A 410 -15.75 -24.11 -11.04
CA SER A 410 -15.36 -24.80 -9.81
C SER A 410 -15.39 -23.85 -8.61
N PRO A 411 -15.72 -24.37 -7.40
CA PRO A 411 -15.62 -23.60 -6.16
C PRO A 411 -14.22 -23.01 -5.92
N THR A 412 -14.16 -21.84 -5.29
CA THR A 412 -12.93 -21.07 -5.05
C THR A 412 -11.89 -21.83 -4.24
N ASP A 413 -12.31 -22.66 -3.29
CA ASP A 413 -11.42 -23.49 -2.47
C ASP A 413 -10.70 -24.55 -3.33
N ILE A 414 -11.39 -25.13 -4.32
CA ILE A 414 -10.80 -26.06 -5.29
C ILE A 414 -9.79 -25.34 -6.20
N ILE A 415 -10.12 -24.12 -6.64
CA ILE A 415 -9.21 -23.29 -7.42
C ILE A 415 -7.96 -22.94 -6.59
N LYS A 416 -8.13 -22.52 -5.33
CA LYS A 416 -7.02 -22.23 -4.40
C LYS A 416 -6.13 -23.46 -4.22
N LYS A 417 -6.71 -24.62 -3.92
CA LYS A 417 -5.96 -25.88 -3.74
C LYS A 417 -5.16 -26.23 -4.98
N THR A 418 -5.78 -26.13 -6.16
CA THR A 418 -5.10 -26.35 -7.45
C THR A 418 -3.94 -25.36 -7.61
N ALA A 419 -4.15 -24.08 -7.35
CA ALA A 419 -3.11 -23.06 -7.50
C ALA A 419 -1.91 -23.30 -6.57
N VAL A 420 -2.15 -23.71 -5.32
CA VAL A 420 -1.08 -24.06 -4.37
C VAL A 420 -0.33 -25.30 -4.84
N GLN A 421 -1.04 -26.36 -5.26
CA GLN A 421 -0.44 -27.66 -5.57
C GLN A 421 0.30 -27.67 -6.91
N THR A 422 -0.27 -27.07 -7.96
CA THR A 422 0.20 -27.27 -9.34
C THR A 422 0.80 -26.01 -9.96
N ALA A 423 0.33 -24.83 -9.53
CA ALA A 423 0.86 -23.55 -10.01
C ALA A 423 1.95 -22.95 -9.09
N LYS A 424 2.36 -23.67 -8.04
CA LYS A 424 3.34 -23.23 -7.02
C LYS A 424 2.99 -21.88 -6.40
N MET A 425 1.70 -21.56 -6.28
CA MET A 425 1.26 -20.34 -5.60
C MET A 425 1.62 -20.45 -4.11
N ARG A 426 2.40 -19.50 -3.60
CA ARG A 426 2.55 -19.27 -2.16
C ARG A 426 1.37 -18.44 -1.68
N THR A 427 0.70 -18.88 -0.62
CA THR A 427 -0.33 -18.07 0.03
C THR A 427 0.29 -16.89 0.77
N LEU A 428 -0.52 -15.88 1.14
CA LEU A 428 -0.05 -14.73 1.90
C LEU A 428 0.65 -15.14 3.21
N LEU A 429 0.16 -16.20 3.85
CA LEU A 429 0.78 -16.78 5.04
C LEU A 429 2.15 -17.38 4.72
N MET A 430 2.25 -18.17 3.65
CA MET A 430 3.51 -18.79 3.24
C MET A 430 4.59 -17.74 2.90
N ASP A 431 4.25 -16.72 2.11
CA ASP A 431 5.17 -15.62 1.80
C ASP A 431 5.55 -14.82 3.06
N GLY A 432 4.61 -14.59 3.97
CA GLY A 432 4.90 -14.01 5.28
C GLY A 432 5.88 -14.84 6.12
N ILE A 433 5.73 -16.18 6.13
CA ILE A 433 6.64 -17.09 6.82
C ILE A 433 8.04 -17.01 6.23
N VAL A 434 8.20 -16.97 4.90
CA VAL A 434 9.51 -16.77 4.25
C VAL A 434 10.19 -15.51 4.79
N LYS A 435 9.47 -14.39 4.80
CA LYS A 435 10.00 -13.11 5.32
C LYS A 435 10.30 -13.15 6.82
N ALA A 436 9.50 -13.86 7.61
CA ALA A 436 9.75 -14.04 9.04
C ALA A 436 11.02 -14.86 9.28
N ARG A 437 11.24 -15.92 8.48
CA ARG A 437 12.45 -16.75 8.53
C ARG A 437 13.71 -15.98 8.15
N GLU A 438 13.61 -15.03 7.23
CA GLU A 438 14.73 -14.16 6.86
C GLU A 438 15.03 -13.09 7.93
N GLY A 439 14.14 -12.93 8.91
CA GLY A 439 14.25 -11.93 9.97
C GLY A 439 13.80 -10.53 9.54
N VAL A 440 13.01 -10.43 8.46
CA VAL A 440 12.44 -9.17 7.98
C VAL A 440 11.25 -8.73 8.84
N THR A 441 10.42 -9.69 9.28
CA THR A 441 9.25 -9.51 10.15
C THR A 441 9.22 -10.59 11.24
N THR A 442 8.25 -10.55 12.14
CA THR A 442 8.00 -11.60 13.14
C THR A 442 6.87 -12.52 12.69
N LEU A 443 6.84 -13.77 13.20
CA LEU A 443 5.70 -14.68 12.99
C LEU A 443 4.40 -14.09 13.56
N SER A 444 4.47 -13.44 14.72
CA SER A 444 3.31 -12.76 15.33
C SER A 444 2.69 -11.72 14.41
N GLU A 445 3.52 -10.93 13.73
CA GLU A 445 3.06 -9.90 12.79
C GLU A 445 2.45 -10.52 11.52
N VAL A 446 3.04 -11.61 11.01
CA VAL A 446 2.48 -12.36 9.88
C VAL A 446 1.09 -12.88 10.26
N ILE A 447 0.96 -13.58 11.39
CA ILE A 447 -0.30 -14.13 11.88
C ILE A 447 -1.32 -13.01 12.07
N ARG A 448 -0.96 -11.89 12.71
CA ARG A 448 -1.86 -10.72 12.87
C ARG A 448 -2.45 -10.26 11.53
N VAL A 449 -1.64 -10.26 10.49
CA VAL A 449 -2.03 -9.79 9.16
C VAL A 449 -2.72 -10.88 8.35
N THR A 450 -2.57 -12.17 8.64
CA THR A 450 -3.17 -13.26 7.86
C THR A 450 -4.29 -14.03 8.58
N ALA A 451 -4.50 -13.82 9.88
CA ALA A 451 -5.43 -14.58 10.73
C ALA A 451 -6.92 -14.53 10.32
N THR A 452 -7.30 -13.64 9.40
CA THR A 452 -8.64 -13.65 8.78
C THR A 452 -8.80 -14.71 7.68
N MET A 453 -7.75 -15.51 7.41
CA MET A 453 -7.71 -16.51 6.33
C MET A 453 -7.47 -17.94 6.82
N VAL A 454 -7.32 -18.14 8.13
CA VAL A 454 -7.05 -19.45 8.76
C VAL A 454 -8.31 -19.96 9.42
#